data_AF-A0A0P0RD75-F1
#
_entry.id   AF-A0A0P0RD75-F1
#
_cell.length_a   1.000
_cell.length_b   1.000
_cell.length_c   1.000
_cell.angle_alpha   90.00
_cell.angle_beta   90.00
_cell.angle_gamma   90.00
#
_symmetry.space_group_name_H-M   'P 1'
#
loop_
_entity.id
_entity.type
_entity.pdbx_description
1 polymer ?
#
loop_
_entity_poly.entity_id
_entity_poly.type
_entity_poly.pdbx_seq_one_letter_code
_entity_poly.pdbx_strand_id
1 'polypeptide(L)' 'MFVVYWLEQGTSTGTARFERFAAGQMTQALAFTETLRKKQAAGDDVSFVTLCSENPRSIGKPGASDPPADYAWKKRRP' A
#
# COMPACT_ATOMS: atom_id res chain seq x y z
N MET A 1 -4.98 7.57 3.00
CA MET A 1 -4.78 6.72 4.19
C MET A 1 -3.90 5.58 3.74
N PHE A 2 -2.88 5.21 4.51
CA PHE A 2 -2.05 4.06 4.16
C PHE A 2 -2.30 2.92 5.14
N VAL A 3 -2.28 1.69 4.63
CA VAL A 3 -2.32 0.49 5.46
C VAL A 3 -1.19 -0.42 5.03
N VAL A 4 -0.40 -0.88 5.99
CA VAL A 4 0.64 -1.88 5.75
C VAL A 4 0.12 -3.19 6.32
N TYR A 5 0.12 -4.24 5.51
CA TYR A 5 -0.25 -5.61 5.88
C TYR A 5 0.99 -6.50 5.84
N TRP A 6 1.08 -7.45 6.76
CA TRP A 6 2.11 -8.49 6.75
C TRP A 6 1.63 -9.74 7.47
N LEU A 7 2.37 -10.83 7.29
CA LEU A 7 2.20 -12.07 8.04
C LEU A 7 3.39 -12.23 9.00
N GLU A 8 3.12 -12.60 10.24
CA GLU A 8 4.10 -13.15 11.18
C GLU A 8 3.88 -14.67 11.25
N GLN A 9 4.91 -15.54 11.26
CA GLN A 9 4.69 -16.99 11.44
C GLN A 9 4.29 -17.30 12.90
N GLY A 10 2.98 -17.26 13.11
CA GLY A 10 2.31 -18.16 14.04
C GLY A 10 1.89 -19.47 13.34
N THR A 11 1.61 -20.50 14.14
CA THR A 11 1.14 -21.86 13.76
C THR A 11 0.52 -21.98 12.36
N SER A 12 1.01 -22.94 11.57
CA SER A 12 0.57 -23.50 10.26
C SER A 12 0.01 -22.57 9.16
N THR A 13 -0.61 -21.43 9.46
CA THR A 13 -1.25 -20.50 8.53
C THR A 13 -0.74 -19.06 8.64
N GLY A 14 0.12 -18.74 9.62
CA GLY A 14 0.63 -17.39 9.84
C GLY A 14 -0.44 -16.45 10.45
N THR A 15 0.01 -15.49 11.25
CA THR A 15 -0.85 -14.46 11.85
C THR A 15 -0.85 -13.21 10.98
N ALA A 16 -2.01 -12.85 10.45
CA ALA A 16 -2.17 -11.62 9.69
C ALA A 16 -2.11 -10.38 10.59
N ARG A 17 -1.31 -9.40 10.19
CA ARG A 17 -1.10 -8.15 10.90
C ARG A 17 -1.33 -6.96 9.98
N PHE A 18 -1.69 -5.83 10.58
CA PHE A 18 -1.81 -4.57 9.86
C PHE A 18 -1.48 -3.38 10.75
N GLU A 19 -1.06 -2.29 10.11
CA GLU A 19 -0.82 -0.98 10.74
C GLU A 19 -1.40 0.11 9.84
N ARG A 20 -2.02 1.14 10.44
CA ARG A 20 -2.67 2.24 9.69
C ARG A 20 -1.92 3.54 9.88
N PHE A 21 -1.83 4.31 8.80
CA PHE A 21 -1.22 5.63 8.78
C PHE A 21 -2.19 6.64 8.16
N ALA A 22 -2.22 7.85 8.73
CA ALA A 22 -3.01 8.95 8.20
C ALA A 22 -2.51 9.40 6.81
N ALA A 23 -3.32 10.19 6.09
CA ALA A 23 -2.98 10.64 4.74
C ALA A 23 -1.68 11.47 4.67
N GLY A 24 -1.35 12.22 5.73
CA GLY A 24 -0.10 12.99 5.84
C GLY A 24 1.12 12.17 6.29
N GLN A 25 0.96 10.87 6.54
CA GLN A 25 2.00 10.00 7.12
C GLN A 25 2.62 9.02 6.12
N MET A 26 2.69 9.41 4.85
CA MET A 26 3.23 8.55 3.78
C MET A 26 4.67 8.11 4.06
N THR A 27 5.53 9.04 4.50
CA THR A 27 6.93 8.74 4.81
C THR A 27 7.06 7.71 5.93
N GLN A 28 6.22 7.82 6.97
CA GLN A 28 6.19 6.88 8.09
C GLN A 28 5.73 5.49 7.64
N ALA A 29 4.69 5.43 6.79
CA ALA A 29 4.20 4.17 6.23
C ALA A 29 5.30 3.45 5.41
N LEU A 30 6.01 4.20 4.55
CA LEU A 30 7.12 3.66 3.76
C LEU A 30 8.27 3.18 4.65
N ALA A 31 8.69 3.98 5.64
CA ALA A 31 9.75 3.60 6.57
C ALA A 31 9.41 2.34 7.37
N PHE A 32 8.14 2.20 7.78
CA PHE A 32 7.64 1.00 8.45
C PHE A 32 7.68 -0.23 7.53
N THR A 33 7.21 -0.10 6.28
CA THR A 33 7.28 -1.17 5.28
C THR A 33 8.73 -1.62 5.03
N GLU A 34 9.67 -0.69 4.92
CA GLU A 34 11.08 -1.03 4.73
C GLU A 34 11.69 -1.73 5.95
N THR A 35 11.26 -1.37 7.16
CA THR A 35 11.66 -2.07 8.38
C THR A 35 11.20 -3.54 8.35
N LEU A 36 9.96 -3.80 7.93
CA LEU A 36 9.43 -5.15 7.77
C LEU A 36 10.17 -5.95 6.69
N ARG A 37 10.50 -5.34 5.55
CA ARG A 37 11.26 -5.98 4.48
C ARG A 37 12.67 -6.35 4.90
N LYS A 38 13.33 -5.51 5.71
CA LYS A 38 14.65 -5.81 6.29
C LYS A 38 14.59 -7.02 7.23
N LYS A 39 13.55 -7.12 8.07
CA LYS A 39 13.31 -8.28 8.92
C LYS A 39 13.13 -9.54 8.08
N GLN A 40 12.24 -9.49 7.08
CA GLN A 40 12.05 -10.59 6.14
C GLN A 40 13.36 -11.03 5.47
N ALA A 41 14.19 -10.08 5.02
CA ALA A 41 15.49 -10.38 4.38
C ALA A 41 16.53 -10.96 5.36
N ALA A 42 16.44 -10.63 6.65
CA ALA A 42 17.26 -11.20 7.71
C ALA A 42 16.84 -12.62 8.11
N GLY A 43 15.72 -13.13 7.57
CA GLY A 43 15.15 -14.42 7.95
C GLY A 43 14.32 -14.36 9.24
N ASP A 44 13.95 -13.16 9.70
CA ASP A 44 13.01 -13.01 10.80
C ASP A 44 11.61 -13.51 10.39
N ASP A 45 10.75 -13.57 11.40
CA ASP A 45 9.41 -14.08 11.30
C ASP A 45 8.40 -13.10 10.64
N VAL A 46 8.71 -12.64 9.43
CA VAL A 46 7.87 -11.71 8.66
C VAL A 46 7.80 -12.15 7.21
N SER A 47 6.59 -12.22 6.65
CA SER A 47 6.36 -12.52 5.24
C SER A 47 5.18 -11.72 4.66
N PHE A 48 5.03 -11.76 3.34
CA PHE A 48 3.91 -11.14 2.60
C PHE A 48 3.66 -9.65 2.95
N VAL A 49 4.71 -8.82 2.95
CA VAL A 49 4.61 -7.39 3.29
C VAL A 49 4.03 -6.60 2.11
N THR A 50 2.90 -5.93 2.32
CA THR A 50 2.20 -5.11 1.30
C THR A 50 1.75 -3.77 1.88
N LEU A 51 1.90 -2.68 1.11
CA LEU A 51 1.39 -1.35 1.45
C LEU A 51 0.25 -0.98 0.48
N CYS A 52 -0.87 -0.52 1.02
CA CYS A 52 -2.02 -0.01 0.29
C CYS A 52 -2.22 1.48 0.59
N SER A 53 -2.35 2.32 -0.44
CA SER A 53 -2.63 3.76 -0.31
C SER A 53 -4.10 4.14 -0.49
N GLU A 54 -4.91 3.19 -0.98
CA GLU A 54 -6.36 3.35 -1.13
C GLU A 54 -7.08 2.79 0.10
N ASN A 55 -8.19 3.42 0.47
CA ASN A 55 -9.04 2.91 1.55
C ASN A 55 -9.77 1.66 1.03
N PRO A 56 -9.61 0.46 1.63
CA PRO A 56 -10.29 -0.76 1.17
C PRO A 56 -11.82 -0.68 1.20
N ARG A 57 -12.38 0.28 1.96
CA ARG A 57 -13.83 0.58 2.00
C ARG A 57 -14.25 1.68 1.04
N SER A 58 -13.32 2.25 0.28
CA SER A 58 -13.54 3.30 -0.70
C SER A 58 -13.02 2.81 -2.05
N ILE A 59 -13.78 1.86 -2.63
CA ILE A 59 -13.62 1.33 -3.99
C ILE A 59 -14.19 2.30 -5.04
N GLY A 60 -13.98 3.61 -4.87
CA GLY A 60 -14.26 4.58 -5.93
C GLY A 60 -13.39 4.25 -7.14
N LYS A 61 -13.91 4.41 -8.37
CA LYS A 61 -13.17 4.08 -9.60
C LYS A 61 -11.79 4.76 -9.56
N PRO A 62 -10.68 3.99 -9.54
CA PRO A 62 -9.35 4.57 -9.61
C PRO A 62 -9.21 5.32 -10.95
N GLY A 63 -8.91 6.62 -10.90
CA GLY A 63 -8.43 7.37 -12.05
C GLY A 63 -9.40 7.61 -13.22
N ALA A 64 -10.67 7.24 -13.14
CA ALA A 64 -11.65 7.70 -14.12
C ALA A 64 -12.05 9.14 -13.78
N SER A 65 -11.26 10.11 -14.25
CA SER A 65 -11.89 11.36 -14.66
C SER A 65 -12.99 10.97 -15.65
N ASP A 66 -14.21 11.45 -15.47
CA ASP A 66 -15.17 11.59 -16.56
C ASP A 66 -14.80 12.92 -17.23
N PRO A 67 -13.81 12.95 -18.14
CA PRO A 67 -13.52 14.18 -18.84
C PRO A 67 -14.77 14.63 -19.58
N PRO A 68 -15.08 15.94 -19.60
CA PRO A 68 -16.10 16.44 -20.50
C PRO A 68 -15.75 16.09 -21.95
N ALA A 69 -16.76 16.04 -22.82
CA ALA A 69 -16.63 15.56 -24.20
C ALA A 69 -15.59 16.34 -25.03
N ASP A 70 -15.23 17.55 -24.60
CA ASP A 70 -14.25 18.44 -25.20
C ASP A 70 -12.81 18.26 -24.66
N TYR A 71 -12.57 17.28 -23.78
CA TYR A 71 -11.25 17.05 -23.21
C TYR A 71 -10.23 16.60 -24.25
N ALA A 72 -9.30 17.49 -24.57
CA ALA A 72 -8.22 17.24 -25.51
C ALA A 72 -7.12 16.38 -24.87
N TRP A 73 -7.25 15.05 -24.95
CA TRP A 73 -6.16 14.14 -24.59
C TRP A 73 -5.05 14.21 -25.65
N LYS A 74 -3.99 14.99 -25.40
CA LYS A 74 -2.77 14.97 -26.21
C LYS A 74 -1.60 14.51 -25.36
N LYS A 75 -0.98 13.40 -25.75
CA LYS A 75 0.30 12.96 -25.18
C LYS A 75 1.36 13.99 -25.59
N ARG A 76 1.81 14.83 -24.65
CA ARG A 76 2.94 15.73 -24.89
C ARG A 76 4.15 14.88 -25.28
N ARG A 77 4.68 15.11 -26.48
CA ARG A 77 6.01 14.62 -26.87
C ARG A 77 7.01 15.76 -26.64
N PRO A 78 8.24 15.47 -26.18
CA PRO A 78 9.34 16.44 -26.22
C PRO A 78 9.60 16.94 -27.64
#